data_AF-A0A925SYW0-F1
#
_entry.id   AF-A0A925SYW0-F1
#
_cell.length_a   1.000
_cell.length_b   1.000
_cell.length_c   1.000
_cell.angle_alpha   90.00
_cell.angle_beta   90.00
_cell.angle_gamma   90.00
#
_symmetry.space_group_name_H-M   'P 1'
#
loop_
_entity.id
_entity.type
_entity.pdbx_description
1 polymer ?
#
loop_
_entity_poly.entity_id
_entity_poly.type
_entity_poly.pdbx_seq_one_letter_code
_entity_poly.pdbx_strand_id
1 'polypeptide(L)'
;MHRAAAAWACLLALAVAPAFAQDPRQVVCTITVNSADEREAFRRYLPPERFDFVELVEKGRADWLASSCRRGIQCDVLVVSGHFAGAEFYSSRPETRETLKVDEIERVQCSGSCAIFSKLKEVYLFGCDSLKPEPVRSATPEIIRGLVRAGATRAQAESVARGLSEREGESSRGLMRRLFPDVPVIYGFSSLAPYGRVAGPLLERFFETGGSDDVGSGYPSERLLRLFGPSSMTVAGGMREDEPDADFRAQSCRYHDDRVAAADKLAGLARELAADMPRARMAFERLERFLAELAQDERERPAFLGARQAIAANSAAQYSYLTLVRATRDPALRVRMAGVARDIGWLDGDGHRAELARTIRDLVTADVIDF
;
A
#
# COMPACT_ATOMS: atom_id res chain seq x y z
N MET A 1 -5.13 29.23 -86.53
CA MET A 1 -4.87 27.94 -85.85
C MET A 1 -4.10 28.21 -84.57
N HIS A 2 -4.64 27.78 -83.43
CA HIS A 2 -4.01 27.47 -82.12
C HIS A 2 -3.17 28.56 -81.41
N ARG A 3 -3.70 29.18 -80.33
CA ARG A 3 -3.68 28.78 -78.89
C ARG A 3 -2.38 29.22 -78.18
N ALA A 4 -2.44 30.20 -77.27
CA ALA A 4 -2.46 30.04 -75.78
C ALA A 4 -1.04 30.14 -75.19
N ALA A 5 -0.72 30.65 -73.99
CA ALA A 5 -1.46 31.15 -72.84
C ALA A 5 -0.53 32.06 -72.00
N ALA A 6 -1.13 32.97 -71.24
CA ALA A 6 -0.49 33.71 -70.16
C ALA A 6 -0.30 32.84 -68.91
N ALA A 7 0.72 33.11 -68.10
CA ALA A 7 0.80 32.63 -66.73
C ALA A 7 1.37 33.74 -65.82
N TRP A 8 0.45 34.39 -65.11
CA TRP A 8 0.71 35.22 -63.93
C TRP A 8 1.02 34.31 -62.75
N ALA A 9 2.13 34.54 -62.07
CA ALA A 9 2.48 33.87 -60.81
C ALA A 9 1.93 34.68 -59.63
N CYS A 10 0.84 34.20 -59.02
CA CYS A 10 0.41 34.64 -57.70
C CYS A 10 1.06 33.74 -56.64
N LEU A 11 1.97 34.32 -55.85
CA LEU A 11 2.50 33.73 -54.61
C LEU A 11 1.42 33.78 -53.52
N LEU A 12 0.81 32.64 -53.23
CA LEU A 12 -0.03 32.40 -52.05
C LEU A 12 0.87 31.96 -50.89
N ALA A 13 1.17 32.89 -50.00
CA ALA A 13 1.72 32.57 -48.68
C ALA A 13 0.58 32.02 -47.79
N LEU A 14 0.44 30.69 -47.72
CA LEU A 14 -0.36 30.06 -46.67
C LEU A 14 0.39 30.20 -45.34
N ALA A 15 -0.06 31.13 -44.50
CA ALA A 15 0.26 31.15 -43.09
C ALA A 15 -0.37 29.91 -42.42
N VAL A 16 0.45 28.88 -42.20
CA VAL A 16 0.12 27.79 -41.27
C VAL A 16 0.19 28.39 -39.86
N ALA A 17 -0.95 28.80 -39.33
CA ALA A 17 -1.04 29.10 -37.91
C ALA A 17 -0.69 27.81 -37.13
N PRO A 18 0.18 27.87 -36.10
CA PRO A 18 0.37 26.71 -35.25
C PRO A 18 -0.98 26.44 -34.60
N ALA A 19 -1.54 25.25 -34.86
CA ALA A 19 -2.58 24.72 -33.99
C ALA A 19 -1.93 24.67 -32.60
N PHE A 20 -2.38 25.54 -31.69
CA PHE A 20 -2.05 25.42 -30.28
C PHE A 20 -2.52 24.02 -29.86
N ALA A 21 -1.60 23.07 -29.80
CA ALA A 21 -1.87 21.79 -29.19
C ALA A 21 -2.19 22.10 -27.73
N GLN A 22 -3.47 22.04 -27.37
CA GLN A 22 -3.86 22.05 -25.97
C GLN A 22 -3.16 20.85 -25.33
N ASP A 23 -2.45 21.08 -24.23
CA ASP A 23 -1.91 19.99 -23.44
C ASP A 23 -3.05 19.02 -23.12
N PRO A 24 -2.79 17.70 -23.19
CA PRO A 24 -3.82 16.71 -22.89
C PRO A 24 -4.36 16.96 -21.48
N ARG A 25 -5.70 16.91 -21.36
CA ARG A 25 -6.39 17.11 -20.09
C ARG A 25 -5.89 16.09 -19.07
N GLN A 26 -5.66 16.56 -17.86
CA GLN A 26 -5.22 15.71 -16.76
C GLN A 26 -6.41 15.00 -16.13
N VAL A 27 -6.25 13.74 -15.76
CA VAL A 27 -7.32 12.93 -15.16
C VAL A 27 -7.21 12.99 -13.64
N VAL A 28 -8.23 13.57 -13.01
CA VAL A 28 -8.43 13.57 -11.55
C VAL A 28 -9.31 12.37 -11.19
N CYS A 29 -8.69 11.38 -10.58
CA CYS A 29 -9.38 10.22 -10.04
C CYS A 29 -9.74 10.45 -8.58
N THR A 30 -10.97 10.11 -8.20
CA THR A 30 -11.42 10.15 -6.82
C THR A 30 -11.79 8.76 -6.32
N ILE A 31 -11.43 8.50 -5.06
CA ILE A 31 -11.82 7.31 -4.31
C ILE A 31 -12.61 7.82 -3.10
N THR A 32 -13.94 7.84 -3.26
CA THR A 32 -14.87 8.39 -2.27
C THR A 32 -15.44 7.27 -1.42
N VAL A 33 -14.71 6.89 -0.36
CA VAL A 33 -15.19 5.85 0.58
C VAL A 33 -16.06 6.46 1.67
N ASN A 34 -15.65 7.59 2.26
CA ASN A 34 -16.34 8.13 3.44
C ASN A 34 -17.22 9.34 3.15
N SER A 35 -16.68 10.40 2.54
CA SER A 35 -17.44 11.61 2.19
C SER A 35 -17.10 12.10 0.80
N ALA A 36 -18.10 12.67 0.13
CA ALA A 36 -17.92 13.28 -1.18
C ALA A 36 -17.42 14.73 -1.12
N ASP A 37 -17.32 15.33 0.06
CA ASP A 37 -17.05 16.76 0.23
C ASP A 37 -15.74 17.20 -0.47
N GLU A 38 -14.67 16.42 -0.33
CA GLU A 38 -13.40 16.73 -0.99
C GLU A 38 -13.51 16.60 -2.51
N ARG A 39 -14.15 15.54 -3.01
CA ARG A 39 -14.39 15.35 -4.45
C ARG A 39 -15.20 16.50 -5.02
N GLU A 40 -16.29 16.89 -4.37
CA GLU A 40 -17.16 17.96 -4.87
C GLU A 40 -16.45 19.31 -4.89
N ALA A 41 -15.58 19.59 -3.91
CA ALA A 41 -14.74 20.78 -3.92
C ALA A 41 -13.78 20.78 -5.13
N PHE A 42 -13.03 19.70 -5.36
CA PHE A 42 -12.18 19.59 -6.56
C PHE A 42 -12.99 19.73 -7.85
N ARG A 43 -14.11 19.01 -7.96
CA ARG A 43 -14.93 18.99 -9.18
C ARG A 43 -15.55 20.34 -9.52
N ARG A 44 -15.94 21.12 -8.51
CA ARG A 44 -16.56 22.44 -8.72
C ARG A 44 -15.56 23.49 -9.20
N TYR A 45 -14.31 23.44 -8.72
CA TYR A 45 -13.35 24.52 -8.90
C TYR A 45 -12.22 24.23 -9.89
N LEU A 46 -11.99 22.97 -10.25
CA LEU A 46 -11.04 22.66 -11.31
C LEU A 46 -11.67 22.91 -12.70
N PRO A 47 -11.00 23.67 -13.58
CA PRO A 47 -11.58 24.03 -14.87
C PRO A 47 -11.71 22.79 -15.76
N PRO A 48 -12.90 22.55 -16.35
CA PRO A 48 -13.12 21.39 -17.20
C PRO A 48 -12.16 21.41 -18.38
N GLU A 49 -11.77 22.58 -18.91
CA GLU A 49 -10.85 22.69 -20.04
C GLU A 49 -9.47 22.03 -19.81
N ARG A 50 -9.06 21.85 -18.55
CA ARG A 50 -7.77 21.25 -18.15
C ARG A 50 -7.89 19.89 -17.50
N PHE A 51 -9.03 19.58 -16.88
CA PHE A 51 -9.18 18.40 -16.03
C PHE A 51 -10.39 17.55 -16.41
N ASP A 52 -10.21 16.24 -16.43
CA ASP A 52 -11.28 15.24 -16.48
C ASP A 52 -11.45 14.57 -15.11
N PHE A 53 -12.68 14.24 -14.75
CA PHE A 53 -13.00 13.66 -13.43
C PHE A 53 -13.52 12.23 -13.56
N VAL A 54 -12.97 11.34 -12.73
CA VAL A 54 -13.35 9.93 -12.69
C VAL A 54 -13.49 9.47 -11.24
N GLU A 55 -14.70 9.09 -10.83
CA GLU A 55 -14.88 8.34 -9.58
C GLU A 55 -14.54 6.87 -9.83
N LEU A 56 -13.61 6.32 -9.07
CA LEU A 56 -13.19 4.93 -9.18
C LEU A 56 -14.10 3.99 -8.38
N VAL A 57 -14.68 4.45 -7.27
CA VAL A 57 -15.55 3.63 -6.43
C VAL A 57 -16.91 3.43 -7.10
N GLU A 58 -17.24 2.17 -7.36
CA GLU A 58 -18.55 1.75 -7.86
C GLU A 58 -19.36 1.13 -6.71
N LYS A 59 -20.41 1.82 -6.25
CA LYS A 59 -21.22 1.34 -5.10
C LYS A 59 -21.80 -0.06 -5.35
N GLY A 60 -21.67 -0.94 -4.35
CA GLY A 60 -22.14 -2.31 -4.39
C GLY A 60 -21.26 -3.28 -5.18
N ARG A 61 -20.13 -2.82 -5.75
CA ARG A 61 -19.19 -3.66 -6.50
C ARG A 61 -17.91 -3.86 -5.68
N ALA A 62 -17.63 -5.08 -5.25
CA ALA A 62 -16.43 -5.39 -4.47
C ALA A 62 -15.12 -5.28 -5.28
N ASP A 63 -15.16 -5.52 -6.60
CA ASP A 63 -13.99 -5.50 -7.49
C ASP A 63 -13.82 -4.18 -8.25
N TRP A 64 -14.32 -3.06 -7.70
CA TRP A 64 -14.37 -1.75 -8.38
C TRP A 64 -13.00 -1.26 -8.87
N LEU A 65 -11.92 -1.56 -8.14
CA LEU A 65 -10.56 -1.18 -8.55
C LEU A 65 -10.09 -2.03 -9.75
N ALA A 66 -10.33 -3.34 -9.71
CA ALA A 66 -10.04 -4.24 -10.84
C ALA A 66 -10.88 -3.89 -12.08
N SER A 67 -12.14 -3.48 -11.89
CA SER A 67 -13.00 -2.94 -12.95
C SER A 67 -12.38 -1.70 -13.60
N SER A 68 -11.94 -0.74 -12.79
CA SER A 68 -11.24 0.47 -13.25
C SER A 68 -9.98 0.14 -14.04
N CYS A 69 -9.23 -0.89 -13.63
CA CYS A 69 -8.06 -1.38 -14.35
C CYS A 69 -8.43 -1.91 -15.74
N ARG A 70 -9.47 -2.76 -15.84
CA ARG A 70 -9.95 -3.31 -17.13
C ARG A 70 -10.45 -2.23 -18.09
N ARG A 71 -10.93 -1.11 -17.56
CA ARG A 71 -11.37 0.06 -18.34
C ARG A 71 -10.20 0.93 -18.83
N GLY A 72 -8.96 0.60 -18.47
CA GLY A 72 -7.77 1.35 -18.90
C GLY A 72 -7.69 2.76 -18.32
N ILE A 73 -8.27 2.98 -17.13
CA ILE A 73 -8.20 4.28 -16.46
C ILE A 73 -6.75 4.54 -16.02
N GLN A 74 -6.27 5.76 -16.29
CA GLN A 74 -4.96 6.24 -15.87
C GLN A 74 -5.15 7.61 -15.23
N CYS A 75 -4.62 7.81 -14.03
CA CYS A 75 -4.82 9.02 -13.25
C CYS A 75 -3.54 9.87 -13.25
N ASP A 76 -3.70 11.19 -13.36
CA ASP A 76 -2.64 12.18 -13.11
C ASP A 76 -2.69 12.69 -11.66
N VAL A 77 -3.90 12.79 -11.10
CA VAL A 77 -4.15 13.22 -9.72
C VAL A 77 -5.07 12.21 -9.06
N LEU A 78 -4.77 11.83 -7.81
CA LEU A 78 -5.61 10.93 -7.01
C LEU A 78 -6.07 11.63 -5.72
N VAL A 79 -7.38 11.64 -5.48
CA VAL A 79 -7.97 12.11 -4.22
C VAL A 79 -8.66 10.95 -3.50
N VAL A 80 -8.21 10.63 -2.30
CA VAL A 80 -8.76 9.55 -1.48
C VAL A 80 -9.42 10.15 -0.24
N SER A 81 -10.73 9.92 -0.08
CA SER A 81 -11.51 10.35 1.09
C SER A 81 -11.96 9.13 1.90
N GLY A 82 -11.38 8.94 3.07
CA GLY A 82 -11.61 7.76 3.92
C GLY A 82 -10.89 7.82 5.26
N HIS A 83 -11.46 7.18 6.28
CA HIS A 83 -10.70 6.92 7.51
C HIS A 83 -9.56 5.98 7.18
N PHE A 84 -8.36 6.23 7.71
CA PHE A 84 -7.21 5.34 7.53
C PHE A 84 -6.83 4.69 8.85
N ALA A 85 -6.71 3.36 8.84
CA ALA A 85 -6.34 2.56 10.02
C ALA A 85 -5.12 1.66 9.73
N GLY A 86 -4.18 2.12 8.91
CA GLY A 86 -2.95 1.40 8.58
C GLY A 86 -3.12 0.35 7.47
N ALA A 87 -4.22 -0.40 7.46
CA ALA A 87 -4.45 -1.49 6.49
C ALA A 87 -5.40 -1.11 5.34
N GLU A 88 -6.29 -0.14 5.53
CA GLU A 88 -7.25 0.28 4.52
C GLU A 88 -7.79 1.69 4.75
N PHE A 89 -8.30 2.30 3.69
CA PHE A 89 -9.21 3.43 3.74
C PHE A 89 -10.66 2.94 3.78
N TYR A 90 -11.42 3.31 4.81
CA TYR A 90 -12.76 2.81 5.08
C TYR A 90 -13.72 3.92 5.50
N SER A 91 -15.01 3.57 5.61
CA SER A 91 -16.03 4.41 6.21
C SER A 91 -16.50 3.82 7.53
N SER A 92 -16.75 4.68 8.51
CA SER A 92 -17.39 4.29 9.78
C SER A 92 -18.90 4.10 9.65
N ARG A 93 -19.47 4.39 8.47
CA ARG A 93 -20.89 4.25 8.18
C ARG A 93 -21.25 2.79 7.86
N PRO A 94 -22.17 2.15 8.60
CA PRO A 94 -22.49 0.73 8.42
C PRO A 94 -23.01 0.35 7.03
N GLU A 95 -23.62 1.29 6.31
CA GLU A 95 -24.17 1.09 4.98
C GLU A 95 -23.11 1.12 3.86
N THR A 96 -21.95 1.72 4.14
CA THR A 96 -20.84 1.77 3.19
C THR A 96 -19.99 0.52 3.37
N ARG A 97 -19.83 -0.25 2.29
CA ARG A 97 -19.04 -1.50 2.32
C ARG A 97 -17.76 -1.40 1.51
N GLU A 98 -17.64 -0.36 0.69
CA GLU A 98 -16.49 -0.10 -0.14
C GLU A 98 -15.32 0.30 0.76
N THR A 99 -14.17 -0.35 0.57
CA THR A 99 -12.90 0.04 1.19
C THR A 99 -11.81 0.03 0.13
N LEU A 100 -10.77 0.83 0.34
CA LEU A 100 -9.53 0.76 -0.42
C LEU A 100 -8.46 0.15 0.48
N LYS A 101 -8.19 -1.14 0.28
CA LYS A 101 -7.15 -1.86 1.02
C LYS A 101 -5.77 -1.47 0.52
N VAL A 102 -4.82 -1.37 1.44
CA VAL A 102 -3.41 -1.15 1.13
C VAL A 102 -2.87 -2.22 0.20
N ASP A 103 -3.24 -3.49 0.43
CA ASP A 103 -2.76 -4.60 -0.40
C ASP A 103 -3.28 -4.54 -1.84
N GLU A 104 -4.48 -3.97 -2.05
CA GLU A 104 -5.01 -3.75 -3.40
C GLU A 104 -4.25 -2.66 -4.14
N ILE A 105 -3.84 -1.60 -3.45
CA ILE A 105 -2.95 -0.57 -4.01
C ILE A 105 -1.61 -1.21 -4.36
N GLU A 106 -1.03 -1.98 -3.44
CA GLU A 106 0.26 -2.65 -3.62
C GLU A 106 0.22 -3.67 -4.76
N ARG A 107 -0.83 -4.49 -4.85
CA ARG A 107 -1.07 -5.43 -5.96
C ARG A 107 -1.12 -4.72 -7.30
N VAL A 108 -1.89 -3.63 -7.42
CA VAL A 108 -1.99 -2.83 -8.64
C VAL A 108 -0.64 -2.27 -9.06
N GLN A 109 0.13 -1.74 -8.10
CA GLN A 109 1.44 -1.12 -8.36
C GLN A 109 2.54 -2.12 -8.69
N CYS A 110 2.51 -3.30 -8.08
CA CYS A 110 3.52 -4.33 -8.27
C CYS A 110 3.28 -5.18 -9.52
N SER A 111 2.02 -5.39 -9.91
CA SER A 111 1.67 -6.29 -11.03
C SER A 111 1.88 -5.68 -12.41
N GLY A 112 1.94 -4.34 -12.51
CA GLY A 112 2.08 -3.62 -13.79
C GLY A 112 0.94 -3.84 -14.80
N SER A 113 -0.10 -4.59 -14.42
CA SER A 113 -1.28 -4.92 -15.24
C SER A 113 -2.34 -3.83 -15.24
N CYS A 114 -2.12 -2.76 -14.47
CA CYS A 114 -3.09 -1.70 -14.24
C CYS A 114 -2.39 -0.34 -14.18
N ALA A 115 -2.83 0.59 -15.04
CA ALA A 115 -2.17 1.89 -15.21
C ALA A 115 -2.70 2.99 -14.27
N ILE A 116 -3.73 2.72 -13.46
CA ILE A 116 -4.45 3.74 -12.64
C ILE A 116 -3.47 4.64 -11.89
N PHE A 117 -2.45 4.06 -11.25
CA PHE A 117 -1.50 4.79 -10.41
C PHE A 117 -0.13 5.04 -11.04
N SER A 118 0.05 4.68 -12.32
CA SER A 118 1.38 4.62 -12.95
C SER A 118 1.99 5.97 -13.34
N LYS A 119 1.19 7.04 -13.40
CA LYS A 119 1.64 8.39 -13.82
C LYS A 119 1.13 9.49 -12.90
N LEU A 120 0.87 9.15 -11.64
CA LEU A 120 0.39 10.10 -10.66
C LEU A 120 1.44 11.19 -10.44
N LYS A 121 1.01 12.44 -10.59
CA LYS A 121 1.78 13.64 -10.23
C LYS A 121 1.53 14.00 -8.78
N GLU A 122 0.29 13.81 -8.32
CA GLU A 122 -0.15 14.21 -6.99
C GLU A 122 -1.15 13.21 -6.39
N VAL A 123 -1.01 12.95 -5.10
CA VAL A 123 -1.92 12.11 -4.31
C VAL A 123 -2.37 12.88 -3.07
N TYR A 124 -3.67 12.91 -2.80
CA TYR A 124 -4.28 13.57 -1.65
C TYR A 124 -4.96 12.52 -0.76
N LEU A 125 -4.41 12.30 0.43
CA LEU A 125 -4.89 11.28 1.38
C LEU A 125 -5.65 11.93 2.54
N PHE A 126 -6.97 12.08 2.40
CA PHE A 126 -7.86 12.60 3.45
C PHE A 126 -8.23 11.52 4.46
N GLY A 127 -7.24 11.10 5.24
CA GLY A 127 -7.37 10.18 6.36
C GLY A 127 -6.34 10.48 7.45
N CYS A 128 -6.71 10.27 8.71
CA CYS A 128 -5.80 10.44 9.85
C CYS A 128 -4.57 9.53 9.70
N ASP A 129 -3.45 9.97 10.25
CA ASP A 129 -2.19 9.23 10.29
C ASP A 129 -1.68 8.73 8.91
N SER A 130 -2.22 9.21 7.79
CA SER A 130 -1.86 8.74 6.45
C SER A 130 -0.39 9.01 6.09
N LEU A 131 0.23 10.04 6.69
CA LEU A 131 1.66 10.34 6.59
C LEU A 131 2.32 10.46 7.96
N LYS A 132 1.87 9.67 8.94
CA LYS A 132 2.51 9.57 10.25
C LYS A 132 3.95 9.04 10.10
N PRO A 133 4.97 9.75 10.63
CA PRO A 133 6.37 9.37 10.45
C PRO A 133 6.85 8.30 11.43
N GLU A 134 6.17 8.10 12.56
CA GLU A 134 6.57 7.10 13.54
C GLU A 134 6.27 5.67 13.05
N PRO A 135 7.20 4.71 13.21
CA PRO A 135 6.95 3.31 12.91
C PRO A 135 5.75 2.77 13.70
N VAL A 136 4.87 2.01 13.03
CA VAL A 136 3.72 1.39 13.71
C VAL A 136 4.12 0.08 14.40
N ARG A 137 5.24 -0.51 14.00
CA ARG A 137 5.81 -1.72 14.59
C ARG A 137 7.25 -1.50 15.03
N SER A 138 7.69 -2.28 16.01
CA SER A 138 9.09 -2.34 16.43
C SER A 138 9.49 -3.79 16.72
N ALA A 139 10.78 -4.07 16.62
CA ALA A 139 11.33 -5.36 16.98
C ALA A 139 11.10 -5.61 18.46
N THR A 140 10.27 -6.61 18.74
CA THR A 140 9.82 -6.93 20.08
C THR A 140 10.94 -7.59 20.91
N PRO A 141 10.86 -7.56 22.25
CA PRO A 141 11.86 -8.17 23.12
C PRO A 141 12.10 -9.67 22.85
N GLU A 142 11.13 -10.41 22.29
CA GLU A 142 11.35 -11.81 21.89
C GLU A 142 12.31 -11.97 20.71
N ILE A 143 12.39 -10.99 19.79
CA ILE A 143 13.35 -11.00 18.69
C ILE A 143 14.77 -10.90 19.24
N ILE A 144 15.00 -9.97 20.19
CA ILE A 144 16.29 -9.83 20.89
C ILE A 144 16.65 -11.13 21.62
N ARG A 145 15.71 -11.72 22.37
CA ARG A 145 15.94 -13.01 23.05
C ARG A 145 16.23 -14.15 22.08
N GLY A 146 15.57 -14.17 20.91
CA GLY A 146 15.83 -15.12 19.83
C GLY A 146 17.26 -15.02 19.32
N LEU A 147 17.71 -13.81 19.00
CA LEU A 147 19.07 -13.52 18.53
C LEU A 147 20.14 -13.92 19.55
N VAL A 148 19.92 -13.61 20.84
CA VAL A 148 20.86 -14.02 21.91
C VAL A 148 20.94 -15.54 22.04
N ARG A 149 19.79 -16.25 21.95
CA ARG A 149 19.78 -17.73 21.94
C ARG A 149 20.49 -18.33 20.73
N ALA A 150 20.49 -17.63 19.60
CA ALA A 150 21.21 -18.00 18.39
C ALA A 150 22.73 -17.66 18.46
N GLY A 151 23.22 -17.14 19.60
CA GLY A 151 24.64 -16.89 19.85
C GLY A 151 25.08 -15.44 19.69
N ALA A 152 24.17 -14.50 19.40
CA ALA A 152 24.52 -13.07 19.36
C ALA A 152 24.76 -12.52 20.77
N THR A 153 25.69 -11.56 20.91
CA THR A 153 25.76 -10.75 22.14
C THR A 153 24.53 -9.86 22.26
N ARG A 154 24.22 -9.42 23.48
CA ARG A 154 23.06 -8.52 23.70
C ARG A 154 23.16 -7.22 22.88
N ALA A 155 24.35 -6.61 22.82
CA ALA A 155 24.56 -5.40 22.04
C ALA A 155 24.34 -5.64 20.53
N GLN A 156 24.81 -6.77 20.00
CA GLN A 156 24.54 -7.15 18.60
C GLN A 156 23.05 -7.39 18.37
N ALA A 157 22.37 -8.11 19.26
CA ALA A 157 20.94 -8.39 19.15
C ALA A 157 20.10 -7.11 19.18
N GLU A 158 20.44 -6.15 20.04
CA GLU A 158 19.80 -4.83 20.12
C GLU A 158 20.05 -3.99 18.86
N SER A 159 21.27 -4.03 18.30
CA SER A 159 21.59 -3.35 17.04
C SER A 159 20.80 -3.94 15.86
N VAL A 160 20.71 -5.27 15.76
CA VAL A 160 19.94 -5.95 14.71
C VAL A 160 18.45 -5.65 14.87
N ALA A 161 17.91 -5.71 16.09
CA ALA A 161 16.52 -5.37 16.37
C ALA A 161 16.19 -3.91 16.00
N ARG A 162 17.11 -2.97 16.20
CA ARG A 162 16.94 -1.58 15.77
C ARG A 162 16.86 -1.47 14.25
N GLY A 163 17.79 -2.08 13.53
CA GLY A 163 17.77 -2.09 12.05
C GLY A 163 16.52 -2.77 11.49
N LEU A 164 16.02 -3.83 12.14
CA LEU A 164 14.74 -4.45 11.80
C LEU A 164 13.55 -3.53 12.07
N SER A 165 13.57 -2.78 13.17
CA SER A 165 12.51 -1.80 13.46
C SER A 165 12.49 -0.64 12.47
N GLU A 166 13.66 -0.17 12.05
CA GLU A 166 13.79 0.90 11.05
C GLU A 166 13.28 0.44 9.67
N ARG A 167 13.65 -0.78 9.25
CA ARG A 167 13.26 -1.31 7.94
C ARG A 167 11.85 -1.90 7.88
N GLU A 168 11.49 -2.74 8.84
CA GLU A 168 10.24 -3.53 8.84
C GLU A 168 9.17 -2.93 9.76
N GLY A 169 9.54 -1.97 10.62
CA GLY A 169 8.59 -1.28 11.51
C GLY A 169 7.63 -0.35 10.78
N GLU A 170 7.99 0.03 9.54
CA GLU A 170 7.27 0.82 8.52
C GLU A 170 6.27 1.83 9.09
N SER A 171 6.59 3.12 9.01
CA SER A 171 5.62 4.18 9.32
C SER A 171 4.58 4.32 8.21
N SER A 172 3.40 4.88 8.51
CA SER A 172 2.40 5.18 7.47
C SER A 172 2.98 6.06 6.36
N ARG A 173 3.86 7.01 6.71
CA ARG A 173 4.63 7.79 5.73
C ARG A 173 5.48 6.89 4.84
N GLY A 174 6.26 5.96 5.40
CA GLY A 174 7.07 5.00 4.64
C GLY A 174 6.20 4.14 3.71
N LEU A 175 5.09 3.62 4.24
CA LEU A 175 4.12 2.83 3.49
C LEU A 175 3.57 3.60 2.27
N MET A 176 3.06 4.82 2.45
CA MET A 176 2.49 5.59 1.34
C MET A 176 3.53 5.93 0.27
N ARG A 177 4.78 6.21 0.66
CA ARG A 177 5.87 6.41 -0.29
C ARG A 177 6.14 5.15 -1.12
N ARG A 178 6.06 3.96 -0.51
CA ARG A 178 6.21 2.67 -1.19
C ARG A 178 5.05 2.36 -2.14
N LEU A 179 3.82 2.63 -1.70
CA LEU A 179 2.59 2.40 -2.47
C LEU A 179 2.45 3.36 -3.66
N PHE A 180 3.04 4.54 -3.59
CA PHE A 180 3.02 5.54 -4.66
C PHE A 180 4.46 5.89 -5.06
N PRO A 181 5.20 4.93 -5.65
CA PRO A 181 6.59 5.16 -6.05
C PRO A 181 6.65 6.27 -7.10
N ASP A 182 7.74 7.04 -7.07
CA ASP A 182 8.03 8.13 -8.03
C ASP A 182 6.98 9.25 -8.13
N VAL A 183 5.91 9.21 -7.33
CA VAL A 183 4.94 10.31 -7.27
C VAL A 183 5.60 11.54 -6.66
N PRO A 184 5.67 12.67 -7.37
CA PRO A 184 6.35 13.86 -6.88
C PRO A 184 5.79 14.38 -5.55
N VAL A 185 4.46 14.35 -5.40
CA VAL A 185 3.79 14.95 -4.24
C VAL A 185 2.69 14.04 -3.68
N ILE A 186 2.83 13.67 -2.42
CA ILE A 186 1.84 12.95 -1.64
C ILE A 186 1.47 13.84 -0.45
N TYR A 187 0.25 14.38 -0.46
CA TYR A 187 -0.35 15.07 0.67
C TYR A 187 -1.08 14.08 1.57
N GLY A 188 -1.00 14.31 2.87
CA GLY A 188 -1.69 13.54 3.88
C GLY A 188 -1.51 14.16 5.25
N PHE A 189 -1.84 13.41 6.30
CA PHE A 189 -1.90 13.93 7.66
C PHE A 189 -0.94 13.18 8.57
N SER A 190 -0.11 13.89 9.32
CA SER A 190 0.81 13.26 10.28
C SER A 190 0.13 12.88 11.59
N SER A 191 -1.08 13.39 11.85
CA SER A 191 -1.92 12.98 12.97
C SER A 191 -3.41 13.01 12.63
N LEU A 192 -4.10 14.14 12.81
CA LEU A 192 -5.56 14.24 12.67
C LEU A 192 -5.96 14.86 11.34
N ALA A 193 -6.77 14.16 10.55
CA ALA A 193 -7.43 14.73 9.38
C ALA A 193 -8.78 15.37 9.77
N PRO A 194 -9.17 16.51 9.17
CA PRO A 194 -10.50 17.06 9.36
C PRO A 194 -11.56 16.19 8.68
N TYR A 195 -12.77 16.13 9.23
CA TYR A 195 -13.91 15.50 8.57
C TYR A 195 -14.27 16.25 7.27
N GLY A 196 -14.88 15.56 6.30
CA GLY A 196 -15.27 16.16 5.02
C GLY A 196 -16.05 17.47 5.10
N ARG A 197 -17.01 17.57 6.04
CA ARG A 197 -17.77 18.82 6.29
C ARG A 197 -16.91 20.03 6.69
N VAL A 198 -15.67 19.80 7.12
CA VAL A 198 -14.66 20.82 7.44
C VAL A 198 -13.62 20.90 6.31
N ALA A 199 -13.17 19.77 5.77
CA ALA A 199 -12.19 19.71 4.70
C ALA A 199 -12.70 20.35 3.39
N GLY A 200 -13.97 20.11 3.02
CA GLY A 200 -14.61 20.67 1.84
C GLY A 200 -14.53 22.20 1.81
N PRO A 201 -15.09 22.93 2.79
CA PRO A 201 -14.99 24.39 2.83
C PRO A 201 -13.55 24.93 2.85
N LEU A 202 -12.59 24.21 3.46
CA LEU A 202 -11.18 24.58 3.38
C LEU A 202 -10.65 24.42 1.94
N LEU A 203 -10.99 23.34 1.24
CA LEU A 203 -10.63 23.17 -0.17
C LEU A 203 -11.27 24.24 -1.07
N GLU A 204 -12.54 24.60 -0.84
CA GLU A 204 -13.21 25.68 -1.57
C GLU A 204 -12.42 27.00 -1.41
N ARG A 205 -12.03 27.36 -0.18
CA ARG A 205 -11.18 28.54 0.07
C ARG A 205 -9.79 28.44 -0.58
N PHE A 206 -9.20 27.25 -0.59
CA PHE A 206 -7.94 27.02 -1.30
C PHE A 206 -8.09 27.33 -2.79
N PHE A 207 -9.16 26.86 -3.42
CA PHE A 207 -9.41 27.11 -4.83
C PHE A 207 -9.78 28.56 -5.15
N GLU A 208 -10.59 29.21 -4.32
CA GLU A 208 -10.98 30.62 -4.46
C GLU A 208 -9.77 31.58 -4.43
N THR A 209 -8.68 31.16 -3.80
CA THR A 209 -7.42 31.93 -3.71
C THR A 209 -6.38 31.52 -4.77
N GLY A 210 -6.83 30.88 -5.85
CA GLY A 210 -6.01 30.48 -7.00
C GLY A 210 -5.38 29.09 -6.87
N GLY A 211 -5.87 28.23 -5.96
CA GLY A 211 -5.32 26.89 -5.74
C GLY A 211 -5.44 25.93 -6.95
N SER A 212 -6.33 26.21 -7.91
CA SER A 212 -6.52 25.36 -9.09
C SER A 212 -5.28 25.26 -9.97
N ASP A 213 -4.37 26.25 -9.92
CA ASP A 213 -3.11 26.23 -10.67
C ASP A 213 -2.05 25.34 -10.02
N ASP A 214 -2.18 25.07 -8.72
CA ASP A 214 -1.26 24.20 -8.00
C ASP A 214 -1.55 22.72 -8.26
N VAL A 215 -2.79 22.35 -8.64
CA VAL A 215 -3.22 20.96 -8.80
C VAL A 215 -2.66 20.34 -10.08
N GLY A 216 -2.09 19.14 -9.95
CA GLY A 216 -1.49 18.38 -11.04
C GLY A 216 -0.21 19.01 -11.60
N SER A 217 0.40 19.92 -10.83
CA SER A 217 1.68 20.57 -11.15
C SER A 217 2.87 19.64 -10.86
N GLY A 218 2.70 18.72 -9.90
CA GLY A 218 3.78 17.89 -9.37
C GLY A 218 4.67 18.63 -8.38
N TYR A 219 4.23 19.79 -7.86
CA TYR A 219 4.96 20.58 -6.87
C TYR A 219 4.13 20.80 -5.59
N PRO A 220 4.77 20.83 -4.40
CA PRO A 220 4.05 21.12 -3.16
C PRO A 220 3.43 22.52 -3.16
N SER A 221 2.15 22.61 -2.81
CA SER A 221 1.40 23.85 -2.64
C SER A 221 1.60 24.38 -1.21
N GLU A 222 2.35 25.47 -1.07
CA GLU A 222 2.47 26.17 0.21
C GLU A 222 1.12 26.68 0.72
N ARG A 223 0.23 27.07 -0.20
CA ARG A 223 -1.11 27.57 0.11
C ARG A 223 -1.95 26.48 0.78
N LEU A 224 -1.96 25.27 0.20
CA LEU A 224 -2.69 24.14 0.75
C LEU A 224 -2.13 23.71 2.11
N LEU A 225 -0.80 23.57 2.20
CA LEU A 225 -0.12 23.19 3.44
C LEU A 225 -0.37 24.20 4.56
N ARG A 226 -0.40 25.50 4.24
CA ARG A 226 -0.71 26.55 5.22
C ARG A 226 -2.16 26.47 5.70
N LEU A 227 -3.10 26.21 4.78
CA LEU A 227 -4.51 26.17 5.11
C LEU A 227 -4.90 24.96 5.96
N PHE A 228 -4.32 23.78 5.67
CA PHE A 228 -4.55 22.55 6.42
C PHE A 228 -3.51 22.28 7.53
N GLY A 229 -2.52 23.16 7.70
CA GLY A 229 -1.49 23.06 8.73
C GLY A 229 -2.03 22.90 10.16
N PRO A 230 -3.08 23.63 10.58
CA PRO A 230 -3.72 23.42 11.88
C PRO A 230 -4.31 22.01 12.08
N SER A 231 -4.59 21.30 10.98
CA SER A 231 -5.00 19.91 10.98
C SER A 231 -3.84 18.99 10.60
N SER A 232 -2.57 19.33 10.83
CA SER A 232 -1.42 18.42 10.62
C SER A 232 -1.18 17.93 9.19
N MET A 233 -1.68 18.63 8.16
CA MET A 233 -1.34 18.26 6.79
C MET A 233 0.17 18.41 6.55
N THR A 234 0.75 17.40 5.92
CA THR A 234 2.16 17.33 5.55
C THR A 234 2.31 16.78 4.14
N VAL A 235 3.56 16.74 3.67
CA VAL A 235 3.91 16.28 2.34
C VAL A 235 5.07 15.28 2.38
N ALA A 236 5.04 14.31 1.47
CA ALA A 236 6.14 13.42 1.15
C ALA A 236 6.22 13.22 -0.37
N GLY A 237 7.39 12.84 -0.88
CA GLY A 237 7.53 12.31 -2.24
C GLY A 237 7.55 10.78 -2.21
N GLY A 238 7.10 10.15 -3.28
CA GLY A 238 7.16 8.71 -3.50
C GLY A 238 8.57 8.15 -3.29
N MET A 239 8.64 6.87 -2.97
CA MET A 239 9.92 6.16 -2.85
C MET A 239 10.54 6.06 -4.24
N ARG A 240 11.81 6.49 -4.36
CA ARG A 240 12.60 6.40 -5.59
C ARG A 240 13.47 5.15 -5.58
N GLU A 241 13.85 4.68 -6.77
CA GLU A 241 14.71 3.49 -6.93
C GLU A 241 16.12 3.65 -6.36
N ASP A 242 16.62 4.89 -6.20
CA ASP A 242 17.95 5.19 -5.65
C ASP A 242 17.97 5.34 -4.13
N GLU A 243 16.82 5.19 -3.46
CA GLU A 243 16.74 5.27 -2.00
C GLU A 243 17.20 3.96 -1.33
N PRO A 244 17.79 4.01 -0.12
CA PRO A 244 18.28 2.83 0.61
C PRO A 244 17.23 1.72 0.86
N ASP A 245 15.95 2.08 0.82
CA ASP A 245 14.83 1.18 1.04
C ASP A 245 14.14 0.72 -0.26
N ALA A 246 14.67 1.06 -1.45
CA ALA A 246 14.12 0.62 -2.73
C ALA A 246 14.07 -0.91 -2.85
N ASP A 247 15.08 -1.60 -2.30
CA ASP A 247 15.15 -3.06 -2.21
C ASP A 247 13.94 -3.66 -1.47
N PHE A 248 13.43 -2.93 -0.47
CA PHE A 248 12.30 -3.35 0.36
C PHE A 248 11.01 -3.35 -0.45
N ARG A 249 10.81 -2.36 -1.33
CA ARG A 249 9.70 -2.36 -2.28
C ARG A 249 9.77 -3.57 -3.20
N ALA A 250 10.94 -3.86 -3.77
CA ALA A 250 11.12 -5.01 -4.65
C ALA A 250 10.80 -6.34 -3.93
N GLN A 251 11.14 -6.46 -2.65
CA GLN A 251 10.78 -7.62 -1.84
C GLN A 251 9.28 -7.70 -1.58
N SER A 252 8.66 -6.60 -1.17
CA SER A 252 7.21 -6.55 -0.94
C SER A 252 6.43 -6.91 -2.20
N CYS A 253 6.83 -6.38 -3.36
CA CYS A 253 6.19 -6.66 -4.64
C CYS A 253 6.24 -8.13 -5.05
N ARG A 254 7.20 -8.95 -4.58
CA ARG A 254 7.20 -10.39 -4.86
C ARG A 254 5.94 -11.08 -4.35
N TYR A 255 5.36 -10.60 -3.26
CA TYR A 255 4.16 -11.16 -2.66
C TYR A 255 2.88 -10.66 -3.33
N HIS A 256 2.88 -9.42 -3.80
CA HIS A 256 1.70 -8.76 -4.37
C HIS A 256 1.63 -8.78 -5.91
N ASP A 257 2.68 -9.18 -6.63
CA ASP A 257 2.66 -9.26 -8.09
C ASP A 257 1.83 -10.47 -8.58
N ASP A 258 0.75 -10.21 -9.29
CA ASP A 258 -0.18 -11.22 -9.84
C ASP A 258 0.46 -12.08 -10.96
N ARG A 259 1.57 -11.62 -11.53
CA ARG A 259 2.31 -12.36 -12.56
C ARG A 259 3.19 -13.45 -11.95
N VAL A 260 3.46 -13.39 -10.66
CA VAL A 260 4.24 -14.39 -9.93
C VAL A 260 3.31 -15.49 -9.44
N ALA A 261 3.59 -16.74 -9.80
CA ALA A 261 2.76 -17.86 -9.38
C ALA A 261 2.81 -18.04 -7.86
N ALA A 262 1.68 -18.44 -7.24
CA ALA A 262 1.61 -18.68 -5.80
C ALA A 262 2.66 -19.67 -5.28
N ALA A 263 3.03 -20.68 -6.08
CA ALA A 263 4.09 -21.63 -5.75
C ALA A 263 5.47 -20.94 -5.62
N ASP A 264 5.77 -19.98 -6.50
CA ASP A 264 7.02 -19.22 -6.47
C ASP A 264 7.06 -18.24 -5.29
N LYS A 265 5.91 -17.62 -4.97
CA LYS A 265 5.74 -16.79 -3.76
C LYS A 265 6.02 -17.62 -2.50
N LEU A 266 5.43 -18.81 -2.39
CA LEU A 266 5.66 -19.73 -1.26
C LEU A 266 7.13 -20.21 -1.20
N ALA A 267 7.76 -20.50 -2.34
CA ALA A 267 9.17 -20.86 -2.38
C ALA A 267 10.09 -19.71 -1.97
N GLY A 268 9.76 -18.47 -2.34
CA GLY A 268 10.43 -17.25 -1.87
C GLY A 268 10.36 -17.13 -0.36
N LEU A 269 9.16 -17.30 0.18
CA LEU A 269 8.94 -17.30 1.60
C LEU A 269 9.75 -18.38 2.33
N ALA A 270 9.77 -19.60 1.80
CA ALA A 270 10.53 -20.70 2.40
C ALA A 270 12.02 -20.35 2.55
N ARG A 271 12.59 -19.63 1.58
CA ARG A 271 13.97 -19.13 1.64
C ARG A 271 14.16 -18.07 2.72
N GLU A 272 13.22 -17.14 2.86
CA GLU A 272 13.28 -16.10 3.90
C GLU A 272 13.19 -16.70 5.31
N LEU A 273 12.25 -17.62 5.54
CA LEU A 273 12.11 -18.34 6.81
C LEU A 273 13.35 -19.17 7.15
N ALA A 274 14.02 -19.75 6.15
CA ALA A 274 15.23 -20.53 6.36
C ALA A 274 16.47 -19.65 6.63
N ALA A 275 16.52 -18.45 6.06
CA ALA A 275 17.70 -17.59 6.12
C ALA A 275 17.71 -16.66 7.35
N ASP A 276 16.57 -16.05 7.68
CA ASP A 276 16.50 -14.99 8.69
C ASP A 276 15.15 -14.99 9.42
N MET A 277 15.05 -15.82 10.46
CA MET A 277 13.83 -15.95 11.27
C MET A 277 13.42 -14.65 11.99
N PRO A 278 14.34 -13.85 12.57
CA PRO A 278 14.04 -12.50 13.08
C PRO A 278 13.35 -11.60 12.06
N ARG A 279 13.86 -11.56 10.82
CA ARG A 279 13.23 -10.78 9.75
C ARG A 279 11.88 -11.36 9.32
N ALA A 280 11.79 -12.68 9.15
CA ALA A 280 10.54 -13.34 8.82
C ALA A 280 9.44 -13.08 9.87
N ARG A 281 9.82 -12.93 11.15
CA ARG A 281 8.92 -12.55 12.23
C ARG A 281 8.37 -11.14 12.09
N MET A 282 9.20 -10.19 11.65
CA MET A 282 8.75 -8.82 11.38
C MET A 282 7.83 -8.77 10.16
N ALA A 283 8.11 -9.61 9.16
CA ALA A 283 7.29 -9.76 7.95
C ALA A 283 6.06 -10.67 8.12
N PHE A 284 5.78 -11.16 9.34
CA PHE A 284 4.75 -12.19 9.60
C PHE A 284 3.37 -11.81 9.06
N GLU A 285 2.95 -10.56 9.21
CA GLU A 285 1.62 -10.12 8.77
C GLU A 285 1.45 -10.21 7.24
N ARG A 286 2.50 -9.88 6.46
CA ARG A 286 2.46 -10.04 5.00
C ARG A 286 2.32 -11.50 4.60
N LEU A 287 3.06 -12.36 5.29
CA LEU A 287 3.01 -13.80 5.09
C LEU A 287 1.63 -14.39 5.39
N GLU A 288 1.05 -14.00 6.53
CA GLU A 288 -0.24 -14.54 6.94
C GLU A 288 -1.32 -14.10 5.96
N ARG A 289 -1.25 -12.84 5.51
CA ARG A 289 -2.17 -12.30 4.52
C ARG A 289 -2.07 -13.01 3.17
N PHE A 290 -0.86 -13.23 2.65
CA PHE A 290 -0.65 -14.01 1.42
C PHE A 290 -1.33 -15.38 1.50
N LEU A 291 -1.17 -16.09 2.62
CA LEU A 291 -1.80 -17.39 2.82
C LEU A 291 -3.31 -17.29 3.00
N ALA A 292 -3.83 -16.22 3.61
CA ALA A 292 -5.26 -16.00 3.80
C ALA A 292 -5.99 -15.67 2.48
N GLU A 293 -5.36 -14.90 1.59
CA GLU A 293 -5.94 -14.44 0.33
C GLU A 293 -5.84 -15.48 -0.80
N LEU A 294 -4.99 -16.49 -0.64
CA LEU A 294 -4.80 -17.52 -1.65
C LEU A 294 -6.09 -18.31 -1.89
N ALA A 295 -6.55 -18.33 -3.15
CA ALA A 295 -7.77 -19.02 -3.55
C ALA A 295 -7.65 -20.55 -3.42
N GLN A 296 -8.77 -21.23 -3.21
CA GLN A 296 -8.78 -22.68 -2.98
C GLN A 296 -8.24 -23.46 -4.19
N ASP A 297 -8.56 -23.02 -5.42
CA ASP A 297 -8.06 -23.65 -6.64
C ASP A 297 -6.52 -23.53 -6.73
N GLU A 298 -5.95 -22.40 -6.32
CA GLU A 298 -4.50 -22.19 -6.29
C GLU A 298 -3.81 -23.10 -5.28
N ARG A 299 -4.41 -23.29 -4.09
CA ARG A 299 -3.90 -24.19 -3.05
C ARG A 299 -3.84 -25.64 -3.52
N GLU A 300 -4.74 -26.04 -4.40
CA GLU A 300 -4.85 -27.40 -4.93
C GLU A 300 -3.96 -27.64 -6.16
N ARG A 301 -3.35 -26.59 -6.73
CA ARG A 301 -2.46 -26.74 -7.89
C ARG A 301 -1.25 -27.62 -7.53
N PRO A 302 -0.86 -28.58 -8.39
CA PRO A 302 0.29 -29.46 -8.13
C PRO A 302 1.58 -28.70 -7.82
N ALA A 303 1.83 -27.57 -8.48
CA ALA A 303 3.00 -26.72 -8.23
C ALA A 303 2.99 -26.14 -6.81
N PHE A 304 1.84 -25.66 -6.32
CA PHE A 304 1.71 -25.13 -4.98
C PHE A 304 1.87 -26.22 -3.93
N LEU A 305 1.23 -27.38 -4.14
CA LEU A 305 1.38 -28.54 -3.27
C LEU A 305 2.84 -29.01 -3.18
N GLY A 306 3.56 -29.03 -4.31
CA GLY A 306 4.98 -29.34 -4.35
C GLY A 306 5.82 -28.32 -3.56
N ALA A 307 5.57 -27.02 -3.75
CA ALA A 307 6.23 -25.96 -2.97
C ALA A 307 5.93 -26.10 -1.46
N ARG A 308 4.70 -26.44 -1.09
CA ARG A 308 4.29 -26.72 0.29
C ARG A 308 5.01 -27.93 0.89
N GLN A 309 5.18 -29.00 0.12
CA GLN A 309 5.95 -30.16 0.56
C GLN A 309 7.43 -29.82 0.77
N ALA A 310 8.00 -29.00 -0.12
CA ALA A 310 9.39 -28.58 -0.02
C ALA A 310 9.66 -27.74 1.24
N ILE A 311 8.79 -26.77 1.58
CA ILE A 311 8.90 -26.01 2.82
C ILE A 311 8.67 -26.90 4.05
N ALA A 312 7.70 -27.82 3.98
CA ALA A 312 7.41 -28.76 5.07
C ALA A 312 8.59 -29.70 5.38
N ALA A 313 9.39 -30.06 4.37
CA ALA A 313 10.58 -30.90 4.54
C ALA A 313 11.75 -30.20 5.24
N ASN A 314 11.71 -28.87 5.41
CA ASN A 314 12.77 -28.12 6.08
C ASN A 314 12.60 -28.14 7.61
N SER A 315 13.08 -29.21 8.24
CA SER A 315 12.99 -29.41 9.69
C SER A 315 13.72 -28.35 10.53
N ALA A 316 14.81 -27.77 10.01
CA ALA A 316 15.56 -26.73 10.69
C ALA A 316 14.78 -25.40 10.77
N ALA A 317 14.12 -25.02 9.66
CA ALA A 317 13.25 -23.85 9.62
C ALA A 317 12.00 -24.08 10.48
N GLN A 318 11.39 -25.26 10.39
CA GLN A 318 10.25 -25.65 11.23
C GLN A 318 10.58 -25.52 12.72
N TYR A 319 11.71 -26.09 13.17
CA TYR A 319 12.14 -26.02 14.56
C TYR A 319 12.33 -24.58 15.03
N SER A 320 13.04 -23.78 14.22
CA SER A 320 13.31 -22.37 14.52
C SER A 320 12.02 -21.55 14.62
N TYR A 321 11.07 -21.79 13.71
CA TYR A 321 9.77 -21.11 13.71
C TYR A 321 8.94 -21.49 14.92
N LEU A 322 8.76 -22.78 15.22
CA LEU A 322 7.98 -23.22 16.38
C LEU A 322 8.61 -22.78 17.71
N THR A 323 9.93 -22.67 17.76
CA THR A 323 10.65 -22.08 18.92
C THR A 323 10.29 -20.61 19.12
N LEU A 324 10.16 -19.86 18.03
CA LEU A 324 9.73 -18.47 18.06
C LEU A 324 8.26 -18.33 18.41
N VAL A 325 7.37 -19.17 17.87
CA VAL A 325 5.95 -19.24 18.24
C VAL A 325 5.83 -19.36 19.75
N ARG A 326 6.50 -20.36 20.35
CA ARG A 326 6.42 -20.61 21.79
C ARG A 326 7.07 -19.52 22.65
N ALA A 327 7.99 -18.73 22.09
CA ALA A 327 8.64 -17.62 22.79
C ALA A 327 7.88 -16.28 22.67
N THR A 328 6.88 -16.20 21.80
CA THR A 328 6.03 -15.03 21.62
C THR A 328 5.12 -14.86 22.84
N ARG A 329 5.04 -13.66 23.42
CA ARG A 329 4.24 -13.43 24.64
C ARG A 329 2.78 -13.17 24.36
N ASP A 330 2.49 -12.52 23.23
CA ASP A 330 1.12 -12.26 22.80
C ASP A 330 0.43 -13.57 22.40
N PRO A 331 -0.60 -14.02 23.16
CA PRO A 331 -1.30 -15.26 22.86
C PRO A 331 -2.07 -15.21 21.55
N ALA A 332 -2.62 -14.05 21.17
CA ALA A 332 -3.36 -13.91 19.92
C ALA A 332 -2.41 -14.11 18.73
N LEU A 333 -1.21 -13.54 18.82
CA LEU A 333 -0.18 -13.72 17.82
C LEU A 333 0.34 -15.17 17.78
N ARG A 334 0.51 -15.83 18.92
CA ARG A 334 0.89 -17.27 18.97
C ARG A 334 -0.08 -18.14 18.18
N VAL A 335 -1.39 -17.93 18.37
CA VAL A 335 -2.44 -18.68 17.69
C VAL A 335 -2.35 -18.47 16.17
N ARG A 336 -2.20 -17.21 15.74
CA ARG A 336 -2.03 -16.84 14.32
C ARG A 336 -0.79 -17.50 13.71
N MET A 337 0.35 -17.44 14.39
CA MET A 337 1.58 -18.09 13.93
C MET A 337 1.45 -19.62 13.85
N ALA A 338 0.74 -20.25 14.80
CA ALA A 338 0.45 -21.67 14.73
C ALA A 338 -0.47 -22.04 13.54
N GLY A 339 -1.43 -21.17 13.22
CA GLY A 339 -2.27 -21.29 12.02
C GLY A 339 -1.44 -21.26 10.73
N VAL A 340 -0.51 -20.32 10.62
CA VAL A 340 0.47 -20.28 9.51
C VAL A 340 1.27 -21.56 9.41
N ALA A 341 1.82 -22.06 10.53
CA ALA A 341 2.61 -23.30 10.53
C ALA A 341 1.78 -24.49 10.03
N ARG A 342 0.49 -24.53 10.33
CA ARG A 342 -0.43 -25.51 9.75
C ARG A 342 -0.57 -25.33 8.24
N ASP A 343 -0.82 -24.11 7.79
CA ASP A 343 -1.12 -23.81 6.38
C ASP A 343 0.06 -24.09 5.44
N ILE A 344 1.30 -23.93 5.92
CA ILE A 344 2.53 -24.30 5.19
C ILE A 344 2.95 -25.75 5.39
N GLY A 345 2.24 -26.54 6.21
CA GLY A 345 2.48 -27.97 6.39
C GLY A 345 3.50 -28.36 7.47
N TRP A 346 3.90 -27.44 8.34
CA TRP A 346 4.74 -27.74 9.51
C TRP A 346 3.97 -28.28 10.71
N LEU A 347 2.66 -28.06 10.76
CA LEU A 347 1.77 -28.67 11.75
C LEU A 347 0.64 -29.39 11.03
N ASP A 348 0.36 -30.62 11.43
CA ASP A 348 -0.89 -31.28 11.11
C ASP A 348 -2.01 -30.81 12.06
N GLY A 349 -3.20 -31.40 11.94
CA GLY A 349 -4.35 -31.04 12.78
C GLY A 349 -4.10 -31.25 14.28
N ASP A 350 -3.38 -32.32 14.65
CA ASP A 350 -3.06 -32.65 16.03
C ASP A 350 -1.97 -31.73 16.59
N GLY A 351 -0.90 -31.50 15.83
CA GLY A 351 0.16 -30.58 16.16
C GLY A 351 -0.36 -29.15 16.37
N HIS A 352 -1.27 -28.69 15.49
CA HIS A 352 -1.90 -27.38 15.65
C HIS A 352 -2.72 -27.31 16.95
N ARG A 353 -3.60 -28.29 17.20
CA ARG A 353 -4.37 -28.36 18.46
C ARG A 353 -3.46 -28.38 19.70
N ALA A 354 -2.34 -29.09 19.64
CA ALA A 354 -1.37 -29.14 20.72
C ALA A 354 -0.74 -27.77 21.01
N GLU A 355 -0.39 -26.98 19.97
CA GLU A 355 0.12 -25.61 20.17
C GLU A 355 -0.94 -24.65 20.73
N LEU A 356 -2.20 -24.79 20.32
CA LEU A 356 -3.31 -24.02 20.89
C LEU A 356 -3.50 -24.37 22.38
N ALA A 357 -3.51 -25.67 22.71
CA ALA A 357 -3.64 -26.12 24.09
C ALA A 357 -2.46 -25.66 24.98
N ARG A 358 -1.24 -25.61 24.44
CA ARG A 358 -0.08 -25.02 25.15
C ARG A 358 -0.30 -23.53 25.41
N THR A 359 -0.74 -22.78 24.39
CA THR A 359 -1.01 -21.33 24.55
C THR A 359 -2.06 -21.07 25.63
N ILE A 360 -3.15 -21.84 25.65
CA ILE A 360 -4.19 -21.75 26.69
C ILE A 360 -3.61 -22.09 28.08
N ARG A 361 -2.81 -23.16 28.19
CA ARG A 361 -2.19 -23.55 29.46
C ARG A 361 -1.27 -22.46 30.01
N ASP A 362 -0.46 -21.86 29.14
CA ASP A 362 0.47 -20.80 29.52
C ASP A 362 -0.28 -19.56 30.04
N LEU A 363 -1.41 -19.21 29.42
CA LEU A 363 -2.27 -18.11 29.89
C LEU A 363 -2.89 -18.40 31.25
N VAL A 364 -3.49 -19.59 31.42
CA VAL A 364 -4.10 -19.99 32.69
C VAL A 364 -3.05 -20.02 33.82
N THR A 365 -1.82 -20.44 33.52
CA THR A 365 -0.73 -20.48 34.51
C THR A 365 -0.22 -19.08 34.85
N ALA A 366 -0.16 -18.16 33.88
CA ALA A 366 0.24 -16.79 34.11
C ALA A 366 -0.78 -16.03 34.98
N ASP A 367 -2.07 -16.21 34.71
CA ASP A 367 -3.16 -15.60 35.50
C ASP A 367 -3.18 -16.09 36.96
N VAL A 368 -2.73 -17.32 37.22
CA VAL A 368 -2.64 -17.89 38.59
C VAL A 368 -1.49 -17.32 39.41
N ILE A 369 -0.48 -16.69 38.77
CA ILE A 369 0.70 -16.12 39.46
C ILE A 369 0.50 -14.63 39.81
N ASP A 370 -0.48 -13.94 39.19
CA ASP A 370 -0.80 -12.54 39.43
C ASP A 370 -1.93 -12.31 40.48
N PHE A 371 -2.23 -13.31 41.33
CA PHE A 371 -3.14 -13.21 42.49
C PHE A 371 -2.41 -13.22 43.83
#